data_AF-A0A1B6H7E2-F1
#
_entry.id   AF-A0A1B6H7E2-F1
#
_cell.length_a   1.000
_cell.length_b   1.000
_cell.length_c   1.000
_cell.angle_alpha   90.00
_cell.angle_beta   90.00
_cell.angle_gamma   90.00
#
_symmetry.space_group_name_H-M   'P 1'
#
loop_
_entity.id
_entity.type
_entity.pdbx_description
1 polymer ?
#
loop_
_entity_poly.entity_id
_entity_poly.type
_entity_poly.pdbx_seq_one_letter_code
_entity_poly.pdbx_strand_id
1 'polypeptide(L)'
;MVKVFGQLKLSLDPYWLTVASALLQISGAVVCMFTIHRIGKRKISLVSMSACSLSVLLLGCYVLLLRYGQIDQPLVPMVLFATLFFFTNLGIGPVPWALISEVFPPRGRGMGGGISSGIYYLMFFLVTKTFLDIQGMLGLHGVFFLYGCLGVVGIVFVYNCVPETEGKRLEDIEKFFKDKKTDRVVPIN
;
A
#
# COMPACT_ATOMS: atom_id res chain seq x y z
N MET A 1 16.69 -0.30 4.80
CA MET A 1 16.27 0.36 6.07
C MET A 1 17.45 0.99 6.80
N VAL A 2 18.40 0.22 7.38
CA VAL A 2 19.54 0.80 8.14
C VAL A 2 20.40 1.77 7.32
N LYS A 3 20.69 1.46 6.05
CA LYS A 3 21.43 2.35 5.14
C LYS A 3 20.69 3.65 4.80
N VAL A 4 19.35 3.66 4.83
CA VAL A 4 18.53 4.84 4.53
C VAL A 4 18.48 5.76 5.76
N PHE A 5 18.29 5.18 6.95
CA PHE A 5 18.33 5.94 8.20
C PHE A 5 19.72 6.55 8.49
N GLY A 6 20.80 5.84 8.14
CA GLY A 6 22.16 6.37 8.26
C GLY A 6 22.46 7.57 7.36
N GLN A 7 21.77 7.71 6.22
CA GLN A 7 21.90 8.88 5.34
C GLN A 7 21.06 10.09 5.78
N LEU A 8 20.11 9.90 6.71
CA LEU A 8 19.18 10.92 7.18
C LEU A 8 19.67 11.70 8.42
N LYS A 9 20.91 11.49 8.88
CA LYS A 9 21.50 12.14 10.08
C LYS A 9 20.58 12.12 11.32
N LEU A 10 19.73 11.10 11.47
CA LEU A 10 18.89 10.98 12.66
C LEU A 10 19.77 10.58 13.84
N SER A 11 19.84 11.43 14.87
CA SER A 11 20.66 11.28 16.08
C SER A 11 20.27 10.11 17.00
N LEU A 12 19.43 9.19 16.52
CA LEU A 12 18.93 8.03 17.25
C LEU A 12 19.58 6.76 16.70
N ASP A 13 20.02 5.91 17.62
CA ASP A 13 20.62 4.62 17.29
C ASP A 13 19.67 3.79 16.39
N PRO A 14 20.11 3.34 15.20
CA PRO A 14 19.27 2.67 14.19
C PRO A 14 18.46 1.49 14.72
N TYR A 15 18.90 0.84 15.81
CA TYR A 15 18.17 -0.23 16.47
C TYR A 15 16.86 0.23 17.11
N TRP A 16 16.83 1.40 17.76
CA TRP A 16 15.60 1.92 18.38
C TRP A 16 14.57 2.35 17.34
N LEU A 17 15.03 2.85 16.19
CA LEU A 17 14.16 3.24 15.07
C LEU A 17 13.47 2.02 14.43
N THR A 18 14.17 0.89 14.28
CA THR A 18 13.55 -0.33 13.75
C THR A 18 12.53 -0.90 14.74
N VAL A 19 12.86 -0.93 16.03
CA VAL A 19 11.92 -1.37 17.08
C VAL A 19 10.67 -0.47 17.12
N ALA A 20 10.85 0.85 17.11
CA ALA A 20 9.74 1.80 17.10
C ALA A 20 8.84 1.62 15.85
N SER A 21 9.45 1.40 14.67
CA SER A 21 8.69 1.14 13.46
C SER A 21 7.89 -0.16 13.54
N ALA A 22 8.42 -1.21 14.17
CA ALA A 22 7.70 -2.47 14.36
C ALA A 22 6.48 -2.30 15.28
N LEU A 23 6.65 -1.54 16.38
CA LEU A 23 5.54 -1.23 17.29
C LEU A 23 4.43 -0.44 16.60
N LEU A 24 4.78 0.55 15.77
CA LEU A 24 3.81 1.30 14.97
C LEU A 24 3.03 0.41 14.01
N GLN A 25 3.71 -0.54 13.35
CA GLN A 25 3.06 -1.49 12.46
C GLN A 25 2.07 -2.39 13.19
N ILE A 26 2.45 -2.91 14.37
CA ILE A 26 1.56 -3.71 15.21
C ILE A 26 0.35 -2.88 15.64
N SER A 27 0.56 -1.64 16.08
CA SER A 27 -0.54 -0.75 16.46
C SER A 27 -1.49 -0.46 15.29
N GLY A 28 -0.96 -0.24 14.09
CA GLY A 28 -1.75 -0.04 12.87
C GLY A 28 -2.59 -1.27 12.51
N ALA A 29 -2.02 -2.47 12.65
CA ALA A 29 -2.74 -3.72 12.41
C ALA A 29 -3.87 -3.95 13.42
N VAL A 30 -3.64 -3.65 14.70
CA VAL A 30 -4.67 -3.72 15.75
C VAL A 30 -5.80 -2.74 15.44
N VAL A 31 -5.47 -1.48 15.10
CA VAL A 31 -6.46 -0.48 14.69
C VAL A 31 -7.22 -0.93 13.44
N CYS A 32 -6.56 -1.56 12.47
CA CYS A 32 -7.23 -2.14 11.31
C CYS A 32 -8.30 -3.16 11.73
N MET A 33 -7.99 -4.10 12.63
CA MET A 33 -8.94 -5.13 13.07
C MET A 33 -10.22 -4.53 13.67
N PHE A 34 -10.11 -3.46 14.44
CA PHE A 34 -11.28 -2.78 15.01
C PHE A 34 -12.02 -1.93 13.98
N THR A 35 -11.28 -1.26 13.08
CA THR A 35 -11.83 -0.29 12.13
C THR A 35 -12.50 -0.94 10.93
N ILE A 36 -12.02 -2.12 10.50
CA ILE A 36 -12.48 -2.84 9.31
C ILE A 36 -13.99 -3.05 9.34
N HIS A 37 -14.52 -3.53 10.47
CA HIS A 37 -15.93 -3.81 10.69
C HIS A 37 -16.84 -2.56 10.75
N ARG A 38 -16.28 -1.36 10.91
CA ARG A 38 -17.04 -0.11 11.10
C ARG A 38 -17.09 0.75 9.84
N ILE A 39 -15.98 0.85 9.11
CA ILE A 39 -15.83 1.81 7.99
C ILE A 39 -15.98 1.11 6.64
N GLY A 40 -15.67 -0.18 6.56
CA GLY A 40 -15.63 -0.93 5.32
C GLY A 40 -14.24 -0.98 4.68
N LYS A 41 -13.90 -2.16 4.14
CA LYS A 41 -12.59 -2.56 3.58
C LYS A 41 -12.10 -1.62 2.48
N ARG A 42 -13.00 -1.21 1.57
CA ARG A 42 -12.66 -0.34 0.43
C ARG A 42 -12.19 1.04 0.90
N LYS A 43 -12.95 1.67 1.80
CA LYS A 43 -12.66 3.02 2.29
C LYS A 43 -11.37 3.05 3.11
N ILE A 44 -11.15 2.05 3.96
CA ILE A 44 -9.92 1.93 4.75
C ILE A 44 -8.69 1.77 3.85
N SER A 45 -8.78 0.90 2.83
CA SER A 45 -7.69 0.72 1.87
C SER A 45 -7.39 2.02 1.12
N LEU A 46 -8.43 2.72 0.62
CA LEU A 46 -8.24 4.00 -0.07
C LEU A 46 -7.65 5.10 0.81
N VAL A 47 -8.14 5.24 2.05
CA VAL A 47 -7.60 6.23 3.01
C VAL A 47 -6.14 5.90 3.32
N SER A 48 -5.82 4.64 3.61
CA SER A 48 -4.44 4.24 3.90
C SER A 48 -3.50 4.44 2.72
N MET A 49 -3.90 4.08 1.50
CA MET A 49 -3.12 4.31 0.29
C MET A 49 -2.90 5.80 0.03
N SER A 50 -3.93 6.64 0.21
CA SER A 50 -3.81 8.09 0.05
C SER A 50 -2.84 8.72 1.06
N ALA A 51 -2.92 8.32 2.34
CA ALA A 51 -2.03 8.78 3.38
C ALA A 51 -0.58 8.35 3.11
N CYS A 52 -0.36 7.10 2.67
CA CYS A 52 0.96 6.60 2.32
C CYS A 52 1.54 7.30 1.09
N SER A 53 0.77 7.43 0.00
CA SER A 53 1.22 8.14 -1.21
C SER A 53 1.58 9.60 -0.92
N LEU A 54 0.75 10.30 -0.15
CA LEU A 54 1.05 11.68 0.26
C LEU A 54 2.32 11.74 1.11
N SER A 55 2.48 10.83 2.07
CA SER A 55 3.68 10.78 2.93
C SER A 55 4.95 10.54 2.13
N VAL A 56 4.91 9.64 1.14
CA VAL A 56 6.05 9.34 0.25
C VAL A 56 6.39 10.52 -0.65
N LEU A 57 5.39 11.21 -1.20
CA LEU A 57 5.62 12.42 -2.02
C LEU A 57 6.20 13.56 -1.17
N LEU A 58 5.71 13.75 0.05
CA LEU A 58 6.26 14.72 1.00
C LEU A 58 7.70 14.39 1.40
N LEU A 59 8.03 13.10 1.58
CA LEU A 59 9.42 12.67 1.80
C LEU A 59 10.31 12.98 0.59
N GLY A 60 9.83 12.74 -0.64
CA GLY A 60 10.53 13.13 -1.86
C GLY A 60 10.81 14.63 -1.93
N CYS A 61 9.79 15.45 -1.59
CA CYS A 61 9.92 16.91 -1.51
C CYS A 61 10.92 17.34 -0.43
N TYR A 62 10.85 16.75 0.76
CA TYR A 62 11.77 17.03 1.87
C TYR A 62 13.23 16.74 1.50
N VAL A 63 13.50 15.62 0.79
CA VAL A 63 14.86 15.30 0.32
C VAL A 63 15.36 16.30 -0.72
N LEU A 64 14.48 16.87 -1.56
CA LEU A 64 14.87 17.96 -2.47
C LEU A 64 15.20 19.24 -1.70
N LEU A 65 14.38 19.63 -0.73
CA LEU A 65 14.59 20.83 0.10
C LEU A 65 15.88 20.74 0.94
N LEU A 66 16.21 19.55 1.46
CA LEU A 66 17.49 19.25 2.09
C LEU A 66 18.67 19.48 1.13
N ARG A 67 18.54 19.03 -0.12
CA ARG A 67 19.60 19.16 -1.14
C ARG A 67 19.86 20.63 -1.52
N TYR A 68 18.82 21.48 -1.49
CA TYR A 68 18.92 22.92 -1.70
C TYR A 68 19.36 23.70 -0.44
N GLY A 69 19.56 23.02 0.70
CA GLY A 69 20.05 23.62 1.94
C GLY A 69 19.06 24.52 2.68
N GLN A 70 17.75 24.40 2.39
CA GLN A 70 16.73 25.29 2.99
C GLN A 70 16.14 24.79 4.31
N ILE A 71 16.17 23.48 4.59
CA ILE A 71 15.51 22.88 5.76
C ILE A 71 16.41 21.79 6.33
N ASP A 72 16.70 21.85 7.64
CA ASP A 72 17.51 20.85 8.36
C ASP A 72 16.79 20.36 9.65
N GLN A 73 15.46 20.25 9.60
CA GLN A 73 14.65 19.82 10.74
C GLN A 73 14.40 18.29 10.73
N PRO A 74 15.06 17.49 11.59
CA PRO A 74 14.97 16.03 11.57
C PRO A 74 13.61 15.48 12.01
N LEU A 75 12.74 16.29 12.61
CA LEU A 75 11.42 15.89 13.09
C LEU A 75 10.44 15.59 11.93
N VAL A 76 10.53 16.34 10.84
CA VAL A 76 9.62 16.22 9.69
C VAL A 76 9.67 14.81 9.06
N PRO A 77 10.83 14.27 8.65
CA PRO A 77 10.90 12.93 8.06
C PRO A 77 10.51 11.85 9.08
N MET A 78 10.79 12.05 10.38
CA MET A 78 10.43 11.09 11.42
C MET A 78 8.91 10.92 11.54
N VAL A 79 8.16 12.01 11.55
CA VAL A 79 6.69 11.98 11.57
C VAL A 79 6.15 11.33 10.29
N LEU A 80 6.69 11.70 9.12
CA LEU A 80 6.27 11.12 7.84
C LEU A 80 6.50 9.61 7.76
N PHE A 81 7.63 9.11 8.26
CA PHE A 81 7.89 7.67 8.36
C PHE A 81 6.94 6.99 9.34
N ALA A 82 6.67 7.61 10.51
CA ALA A 82 5.75 7.05 11.49
C ALA A 82 4.33 6.90 10.91
N THR A 83 3.84 7.94 10.24
CA THR A 83 2.58 7.93 9.47
C THR A 83 2.60 6.81 8.43
N LEU A 84 3.65 6.72 7.62
CA LEU A 84 3.76 5.71 6.58
C LEU A 84 3.68 4.28 7.14
N PHE A 85 4.41 3.95 8.21
CA PHE A 85 4.38 2.62 8.82
C PHE A 85 3.02 2.26 9.40
N PHE A 86 2.39 3.23 10.08
CA PHE A 86 1.08 3.05 10.67
C PHE A 86 0.00 2.81 9.61
N PHE A 87 -0.09 3.69 8.60
CA PHE A 87 -1.11 3.59 7.55
C PHE A 87 -0.90 2.37 6.64
N THR A 88 0.35 1.95 6.40
CA THR A 88 0.63 0.75 5.60
C THR A 88 0.01 -0.51 6.24
N ASN A 89 0.09 -0.66 7.56
CA ASN A 89 -0.50 -1.80 8.26
C ASN A 89 -1.99 -1.61 8.59
N LEU A 90 -2.49 -0.37 8.53
CA LEU A 90 -3.90 -0.07 8.75
C LEU A 90 -4.80 -0.54 7.60
N GLY A 91 -4.30 -0.62 6.35
CA GLY A 91 -5.14 -0.99 5.21
C GLY A 91 -4.44 -1.73 4.08
N ILE A 92 -3.23 -1.33 3.70
CA ILE A 92 -2.54 -1.88 2.53
C ILE A 92 -2.12 -3.34 2.77
N GLY A 93 -1.68 -3.67 3.98
CA GLY A 93 -1.31 -5.02 4.37
C GLY A 93 -2.50 -5.99 4.38
N PRO A 94 -3.45 -5.87 5.32
CA PRO A 94 -4.46 -6.91 5.57
C PRO A 94 -5.60 -6.93 4.54
N VAL A 95 -5.96 -5.80 3.94
CA VAL A 95 -7.18 -5.71 3.12
C VAL A 95 -7.10 -6.51 1.80
N PRO A 96 -6.00 -6.46 1.01
CA PRO A 96 -5.91 -7.26 -0.21
C PRO A 96 -5.96 -8.77 0.05
N TRP A 97 -5.31 -9.23 1.12
CA TRP A 97 -5.37 -10.66 1.52
C TRP A 97 -6.77 -11.08 1.95
N ALA A 98 -7.50 -10.20 2.64
CA ALA A 98 -8.90 -10.44 2.98
C ALA A 98 -9.81 -10.41 1.73
N LEU A 99 -9.54 -9.53 0.76
CA LEU A 99 -10.32 -9.45 -0.48
C LEU A 99 -10.15 -10.69 -1.36
N ILE A 100 -8.96 -11.28 -1.41
CA ILE A 100 -8.73 -12.54 -2.14
C ILE A 100 -9.67 -13.65 -1.62
N SER A 101 -9.91 -13.74 -0.32
CA SER A 101 -10.81 -14.76 0.22
C SER A 101 -12.30 -14.45 -0.02
N GLU A 102 -12.68 -13.21 -0.26
CA GLU A 102 -14.08 -12.79 -0.49
C GLU A 102 -14.47 -12.74 -1.97
N VAL A 103 -13.54 -12.36 -2.85
CA VAL A 103 -13.81 -12.17 -4.29
C VAL A 103 -13.83 -13.49 -5.04
N PHE A 104 -13.02 -14.48 -4.62
CA PHE A 104 -12.96 -15.75 -5.31
C PHE A 104 -14.02 -16.75 -4.80
N PRO A 105 -14.73 -17.44 -5.72
CA PRO A 105 -15.72 -18.44 -5.34
C PRO A 105 -15.05 -19.59 -4.58
N PRO A 106 -15.75 -20.26 -3.64
CA PRO A 106 -15.18 -21.29 -2.78
C PRO A 106 -14.46 -22.40 -3.56
N ARG A 107 -14.98 -22.78 -4.74
CA ARG A 107 -14.41 -23.83 -5.59
C ARG A 107 -13.13 -23.43 -6.33
N GLY A 108 -12.88 -22.13 -6.54
CA GLY A 108 -11.72 -21.63 -7.29
C GLY A 108 -10.71 -20.83 -6.45
N ARG A 109 -11.00 -20.61 -5.17
CA ARG A 109 -10.22 -19.74 -4.27
C ARG A 109 -8.75 -20.15 -4.13
N GLY A 110 -8.46 -21.45 -4.09
CA GLY A 110 -7.08 -21.94 -3.98
C GLY A 110 -6.21 -21.53 -5.18
N MET A 111 -6.70 -21.75 -6.40
CA MET A 111 -5.98 -21.41 -7.62
C MET A 111 -5.91 -19.89 -7.85
N GLY A 112 -7.04 -19.18 -7.66
CA GLY A 112 -7.08 -17.72 -7.79
C GLY A 112 -6.19 -17.00 -6.77
N GLY A 113 -6.19 -17.45 -5.52
CA GLY A 113 -5.31 -16.95 -4.47
C GLY A 113 -3.83 -17.27 -4.72
N GLY A 114 -3.53 -18.47 -5.19
CA GLY A 114 -2.16 -18.88 -5.55
C GLY A 114 -1.57 -18.03 -6.66
N ILE A 115 -2.30 -17.84 -7.77
CA ILE A 115 -1.86 -17.00 -8.89
C ILE A 115 -1.67 -15.54 -8.43
N SER A 116 -2.63 -15.00 -7.67
CA SER A 116 -2.55 -13.63 -7.15
C SER A 116 -1.33 -13.43 -6.26
N SER A 117 -1.06 -14.39 -5.37
CA SER A 117 0.11 -14.38 -4.48
C SER A 117 1.41 -14.51 -5.28
N GLY A 118 1.44 -15.38 -6.29
CA GLY A 118 2.60 -15.56 -7.17
C GLY A 118 2.96 -14.28 -7.91
N ILE A 119 1.97 -13.60 -8.49
CA ILE A 119 2.18 -12.30 -9.16
C ILE A 119 2.65 -11.25 -8.15
N TYR A 120 2.05 -11.20 -6.96
CA TYR A 120 2.46 -10.27 -5.89
C TYR A 120 3.94 -10.45 -5.52
N TYR A 121 4.37 -11.68 -5.23
CA TYR A 121 5.77 -11.94 -4.85
C TYR A 121 6.73 -11.73 -6.02
N LEU A 122 6.33 -12.02 -7.25
CA LEU A 122 7.13 -11.73 -8.44
C LEU A 122 7.36 -10.22 -8.60
N MET A 123 6.30 -9.42 -8.46
CA MET A 123 6.41 -7.95 -8.49
C MET A 123 7.26 -7.43 -7.33
N PHE A 124 7.08 -7.99 -6.13
CA PHE A 124 7.90 -7.62 -4.97
C PHE A 124 9.40 -7.90 -5.19
N PHE A 125 9.73 -9.04 -5.80
CA PHE A 125 11.10 -9.38 -6.17
C PHE A 125 11.67 -8.39 -7.19
N LEU A 126 10.93 -8.08 -8.26
CA LEU A 126 11.35 -7.11 -9.28
C LEU A 126 11.60 -5.73 -8.69
N VAL A 127 10.69 -5.25 -7.83
CA VAL A 127 10.84 -3.96 -7.13
C VAL A 127 12.08 -3.97 -6.25
N THR A 128 12.29 -5.02 -5.46
CA THR A 128 13.46 -5.14 -4.56
C THR A 128 14.77 -5.15 -5.34
N LYS A 129 14.82 -5.86 -6.48
CA LYS A 129 16.02 -5.93 -7.33
C LYS A 129 16.32 -4.60 -8.03
N THR A 130 15.29 -3.95 -8.58
CA THR A 130 15.45 -2.68 -9.31
C THR A 130 15.66 -1.48 -8.39
N PHE A 131 15.26 -1.58 -7.11
CA PHE A 131 15.38 -0.50 -6.14
C PHE A 131 16.81 0.06 -6.04
N LEU A 132 17.82 -0.82 -5.94
CA LEU A 132 19.22 -0.39 -5.81
C LEU A 132 19.73 0.30 -7.08
N ASP A 133 19.35 -0.19 -8.25
CA ASP A 133 19.71 0.38 -9.55
C ASP A 133 19.09 1.78 -9.71
N ILE A 134 17.79 1.91 -9.41
CA ILE A 134 17.06 3.19 -9.48
C ILE A 134 17.63 4.18 -8.45
N GLN A 135 17.94 3.72 -7.24
CA GLN A 135 18.58 4.56 -6.22
C GLN A 135 19.94 5.10 -6.69
N GLY A 136 20.73 4.29 -7.38
CA GLY A 136 22.02 4.69 -7.95
C GLY A 136 21.90 5.73 -9.07
N MET A 137 20.88 5.62 -9.92
CA MET A 137 20.69 6.50 -11.07
C MET A 137 19.98 7.82 -10.72
N LEU A 138 18.89 7.74 -9.96
CA LEU A 138 17.97 8.85 -9.72
C LEU A 138 18.10 9.46 -8.32
N GLY A 139 18.90 8.86 -7.44
CA GLY A 139 19.01 9.26 -6.04
C GLY A 139 17.73 9.02 -5.23
N LEU A 140 17.80 9.23 -3.92
CA LEU A 140 16.69 8.96 -2.98
C LEU A 140 15.42 9.77 -3.33
N HIS A 141 15.55 11.02 -3.75
CA HIS A 141 14.39 11.84 -4.13
C HIS A 141 13.60 11.22 -5.28
N GLY A 142 14.29 10.69 -6.29
CA GLY A 142 13.65 10.21 -7.52
C GLY A 142 12.91 8.91 -7.25
N VAL A 143 13.50 8.05 -6.41
CA VAL A 143 12.88 6.83 -5.91
C VAL A 143 11.58 7.14 -5.17
N PHE A 144 11.57 8.12 -4.26
CA PHE A 144 10.35 8.50 -3.53
C PHE A 144 9.28 9.06 -4.45
N PHE A 145 9.60 9.95 -5.39
CA PHE A 145 8.62 10.45 -6.36
C PHE A 145 8.04 9.33 -7.23
N LEU A 146 8.88 8.41 -7.71
CA LEU A 146 8.46 7.29 -8.55
C LEU A 146 7.46 6.39 -7.80
N TYR A 147 7.78 5.96 -6.58
CA TYR A 147 6.86 5.15 -5.77
C TYR A 147 5.63 5.92 -5.31
N GLY A 148 5.74 7.21 -5.01
CA GLY A 148 4.61 8.07 -4.67
C GLY A 148 3.60 8.15 -5.80
N CYS A 149 4.06 8.42 -7.03
CA CYS A 149 3.25 8.45 -8.24
C CYS A 149 2.62 7.09 -8.57
N LEU A 150 3.39 5.99 -8.47
CA LEU A 150 2.85 4.64 -8.62
C LEU A 150 1.74 4.34 -7.60
N GLY A 151 1.90 4.82 -6.36
CA GLY A 151 0.86 4.72 -5.35
C GLY A 151 -0.42 5.47 -5.74
N VAL A 152 -0.32 6.66 -6.32
CA VAL A 152 -1.48 7.42 -6.82
C VAL A 152 -2.21 6.67 -7.94
N VAL A 153 -1.47 6.08 -8.88
CA VAL A 153 -2.06 5.21 -9.92
C VAL A 153 -2.78 4.02 -9.28
N GLY A 154 -2.18 3.42 -8.24
CA GLY A 154 -2.81 2.36 -7.45
C GLY A 154 -4.12 2.80 -6.78
N ILE A 155 -4.18 4.03 -6.23
CA ILE A 155 -5.40 4.59 -5.63
C ILE A 155 -6.52 4.68 -6.67
N VAL A 156 -6.22 5.20 -7.86
CA VAL A 156 -7.19 5.31 -8.96
C VAL A 156 -7.69 3.92 -9.39
N PHE A 157 -6.79 2.94 -9.48
CA PHE A 157 -7.15 1.57 -9.79
C PHE A 157 -8.06 0.95 -8.72
N VAL A 158 -7.70 1.07 -7.43
CA VAL A 158 -8.51 0.54 -6.33
C VAL A 158 -9.88 1.22 -6.27
N TYR A 159 -9.94 2.53 -6.52
CA TYR A 159 -11.20 3.26 -6.55
C TYR A 159 -12.13 2.76 -7.65
N ASN A 160 -11.62 2.49 -8.86
CA ASN A 160 -12.43 2.09 -10.01
C ASN A 160 -12.73 0.58 -10.07
N CYS A 161 -11.79 -0.27 -9.66
CA CYS A 161 -11.85 -1.71 -9.89
C CYS A 161 -12.33 -2.51 -8.67
N VAL A 162 -12.15 -2.01 -7.44
CA VAL A 162 -12.50 -2.75 -6.22
C VAL A 162 -13.92 -2.37 -5.77
N PRO A 163 -14.90 -3.29 -5.87
CA PRO A 163 -16.24 -3.07 -5.32
C PRO A 163 -16.21 -3.11 -3.79
N GLU A 164 -17.21 -2.48 -3.15
CA GLU A 164 -17.36 -2.55 -1.69
C GLU A 164 -17.91 -3.93 -1.29
N THR A 165 -17.06 -4.75 -0.65
CA THR A 165 -17.37 -6.14 -0.25
C THR A 165 -17.97 -6.26 1.14
N GLU A 166 -17.85 -5.24 1.99
CA GLU A 166 -18.38 -5.29 3.35
C GLU A 166 -19.91 -5.23 3.39
N GLY A 167 -20.51 -6.10 4.19
CA GLY A 167 -21.95 -6.18 4.39
C GLY A 167 -22.74 -6.81 3.24
N LYS A 168 -22.07 -7.31 2.19
CA LYS A 168 -22.72 -8.00 1.06
C LYS A 168 -22.55 -9.52 1.18
N ARG A 169 -23.58 -10.27 0.79
CA ARG A 169 -23.48 -11.73 0.68
C ARG A 169 -22.55 -12.10 -0.47
N LEU A 170 -21.78 -13.19 -0.33
CA LEU A 170 -20.91 -13.71 -1.40
C LEU A 170 -21.69 -13.92 -2.71
N GLU A 171 -22.95 -14.34 -2.62
CA GLU A 171 -23.83 -14.55 -3.78
C GLU A 171 -24.08 -13.26 -4.58
N ASP A 172 -24.21 -12.10 -3.92
CA ASP A 172 -24.43 -10.81 -4.57
C ASP A 172 -23.15 -10.28 -5.22
N ILE A 173 -21.99 -10.58 -4.62
CA ILE A 173 -20.68 -10.28 -5.21
C ILE A 173 -20.46 -11.15 -6.45
N GLU A 174 -20.78 -12.45 -6.39
CA GLU A 174 -20.70 -13.35 -7.54
C GLU A 174 -21.65 -12.92 -8.67
N LYS A 175 -22.87 -12.46 -8.35
CA LYS A 175 -23.81 -11.90 -9.35
C LYS A 175 -23.28 -10.62 -9.99
N PHE A 176 -22.70 -9.70 -9.23
CA PHE A 176 -22.11 -8.48 -9.76
C PHE A 176 -20.99 -8.75 -10.79
N PHE A 177 -20.16 -9.78 -10.54
CA PHE A 177 -19.13 -10.20 -11.50
C PHE A 177 -19.67 -11.03 -12.67
N LYS A 178 -20.78 -11.78 -12.49
CA LYS A 178 -21.45 -12.52 -13.57
C LYS A 178 -22.25 -11.61 -14.51
N ASP A 179 -23.00 -10.65 -14.00
CA ASP A 179 -23.81 -9.72 -14.83
C ASP A 179 -22.95 -8.85 -15.74
N LYS A 180 -21.77 -8.40 -15.27
CA LYS A 180 -20.79 -7.71 -16.12
C LYS A 180 -20.30 -8.54 -17.31
N LYS A 181 -20.46 -9.87 -17.26
CA LYS A 181 -20.11 -10.79 -18.36
C LYS A 181 -21.31 -11.09 -19.27
N THR A 182 -22.53 -11.00 -18.75
CA THR A 182 -23.78 -11.29 -19.47
C THR A 182 -24.20 -10.16 -20.41
N ASP A 183 -23.87 -8.89 -20.12
CA ASP A 183 -24.17 -7.76 -21.02
C ASP A 183 -23.34 -7.73 -22.33
N ARG A 184 -22.41 -8.67 -22.53
CA ARG A 184 -21.64 -8.82 -23.78
C ARG A 184 -22.06 -10.03 -24.62
N VAL A 185 -23.04 -10.81 -24.18
CA VAL A 185 -23.57 -11.95 -24.94
C VAL A 185 -25.07 -11.75 -25.05
N VAL A 186 -25.46 -10.77 -25.87
CA VAL A 186 -26.83 -10.73 -26.41
C VAL A 186 -27.04 -12.05 -27.16
N PRO A 187 -28.06 -12.85 -26.83
CA PRO A 187 -28.41 -14.00 -27.65
C PRO A 187 -28.82 -13.48 -29.02
N ILE A 188 -28.08 -13.89 -30.06
CA ILE A 188 -28.50 -13.75 -31.44
C ILE A 188 -29.70 -14.69 -31.59
N ASN A 189 -30.90 -14.12 -31.64
CA ASN A 189 -32.09 -14.79 -32.13
C ASN A 189 -32.27 -14.42 -33.60
#